data_AF-A0AA37IC39-F1
#
_entry.id   AF-A0AA37IC39-F1
#
_cell.length_a   1.000
_cell.length_b   1.000
_cell.length_c   1.000
_cell.angle_alpha   90.00
_cell.angle_beta   90.00
_cell.angle_gamma   90.00
#
_symmetry.space_group_name_H-M   'P 1'
#
loop_
_entity.id
_entity.type
_entity.pdbx_description
1 polymer ?
#
loop_
_entity_poly.entity_id
_entity_poly.type
_entity_poly.pdbx_seq_one_letter_code
_entity_poly.pdbx_strand_id
1 'polypeptide(L)'
;MLTFLVISHLATKFATGRWMSIESTVESSAYWSKSMQREGDVVSRIMLASRALSIAEAIEVETGLTLNGSALASIFDSNLRLDFSSVVTRDIYDRCHAYLLAVK
;
A
#
# COMPACT_ATOMS: atom_id res chain seq x y z
N MET A 1 3.23 6.77 0.73
CA MET A 1 3.15 5.93 1.96
C MET A 1 1.86 5.14 1.99
N LEU A 2 0.68 5.78 1.89
CA LEU A 2 -0.59 5.05 1.82
C LEU A 2 -0.60 3.96 0.74
N THR A 3 -0.27 4.32 -0.50
CA THR A 3 -0.18 3.39 -1.63
C THR A 3 0.75 2.20 -1.35
N PHE A 4 1.90 2.46 -0.70
CA PHE A 4 2.83 1.40 -0.33
C PHE A 4 2.21 0.43 0.67
N LEU A 5 1.56 0.94 1.72
CA LEU A 5 0.91 0.10 2.72
C LEU A 5 -0.25 -0.70 2.13
N VAL A 6 -1.08 -0.09 1.29
CA VAL A 6 -2.16 -0.77 0.56
C VAL A 6 -1.62 -1.91 -0.28
N ILE A 7 -0.54 -1.67 -1.03
CA ILE A 7 0.15 -2.70 -1.80
C ILE A 7 0.71 -3.81 -0.90
N SER A 8 1.31 -3.47 0.25
CA SER A 8 1.82 -4.46 1.21
C SER A 8 0.70 -5.34 1.76
N HIS A 9 -0.47 -4.78 2.05
CA HIS A 9 -1.66 -5.55 2.46
C HIS A 9 -2.10 -6.52 1.36
N LEU A 10 -2.25 -6.03 0.13
CA LEU A 10 -2.64 -6.86 -1.03
C LEU A 10 -1.60 -7.96 -1.31
N ALA A 11 -0.31 -7.65 -1.21
CA ALA A 11 0.78 -8.59 -1.42
C ALA A 11 0.78 -9.69 -0.34
N THR A 12 0.57 -9.32 0.91
CA THR A 12 0.48 -10.27 2.04
C THR A 12 -0.76 -11.14 1.92
N LYS A 13 -1.89 -10.57 1.51
CA LYS A 13 -3.14 -11.28 1.23
C LYS A 13 -2.96 -12.32 0.13
N PHE A 14 -2.30 -11.93 -0.96
CA PHE A 14 -1.95 -12.85 -2.04
C PHE A 14 -1.03 -13.98 -1.57
N ALA A 15 0.04 -13.65 -0.83
CA ALA A 15 1.04 -14.64 -0.41
C ALA A 15 0.57 -15.60 0.68
N THR A 16 -0.31 -15.15 1.59
CA THR A 16 -0.64 -15.87 2.83
C THR A 16 -2.12 -16.17 3.02
N GLY A 17 -2.99 -15.62 2.16
CA GLY A 17 -4.44 -15.64 2.34
C GLY A 17 -4.96 -14.71 3.44
N ARG A 18 -4.07 -14.02 4.17
CA ARG A 18 -4.39 -13.14 5.31
C ARG A 18 -3.90 -11.71 5.07
N TRP A 19 -4.58 -10.74 5.66
CA TRP A 19 -4.10 -9.36 5.69
C TRP A 19 -2.90 -9.24 6.64
N MET A 20 -2.08 -8.19 6.45
CA MET A 20 -1.02 -7.86 7.40
C MET A 20 -1.60 -7.62 8.80
N SER A 21 -0.85 -8.05 9.82
CA SER A 21 -1.17 -7.69 11.20
C SER A 21 -0.87 -6.21 11.47
N ILE A 22 -1.30 -5.73 12.63
CA ILE A 22 -1.02 -4.36 13.07
C ILE A 22 0.50 -4.16 13.20
N GLU A 23 1.20 -5.13 13.77
CA GLU A 23 2.66 -5.09 13.94
C GLU A 23 3.37 -4.97 12.58
N SER A 24 3.03 -5.84 11.62
CA SER A 24 3.60 -5.77 10.27
C SER A 24 3.28 -4.46 9.57
N THR A 25 2.11 -3.86 9.83
CA THR A 25 1.70 -2.56 9.28
C THR A 25 2.55 -1.42 9.84
N VAL A 26 2.79 -1.43 11.15
CA VAL A 26 3.66 -0.46 11.83
C VAL A 26 5.11 -0.60 11.33
N GLU A 27 5.63 -1.83 11.25
CA GLU A 27 6.97 -2.10 10.74
C GLU A 27 7.14 -1.64 9.30
N SER A 28 6.18 -1.93 8.43
CA SER A 28 6.21 -1.50 7.02
C SER A 28 6.15 0.02 6.87
N SER A 29 5.35 0.69 7.72
CA SER A 29 5.29 2.16 7.76
C SER A 29 6.62 2.79 8.19
N ALA A 30 7.27 2.21 9.21
CA ALA A 30 8.59 2.64 9.66
C ALA A 30 9.66 2.40 8.58
N TYR A 31 9.64 1.22 7.94
CA TYR A 31 10.54 0.87 6.84
C TYR A 31 10.42 1.86 5.66
N TRP A 32 9.19 2.14 5.21
CA TRP A 32 8.96 3.10 4.13
C TRP A 32 9.46 4.50 4.48
N SER A 33 9.19 4.96 5.70
CA SER A 33 9.64 6.28 6.18
C SER A 33 11.16 6.41 6.12
N LYS A 34 11.88 5.37 6.58
CA LYS A 34 13.34 5.29 6.55
C LYS A 34 13.87 5.27 5.12
N SER A 35 13.27 4.47 4.24
CA SER A 35 13.65 4.36 2.82
C SER A 35 13.50 5.69 2.07
N MET A 36 12.45 6.46 2.36
CA MET A 36 12.21 7.76 1.73
C MET A 36 13.01 8.92 2.35
N GLN A 37 13.86 8.65 3.36
CA GLN A 37 14.58 9.66 4.15
C GLN A 37 13.66 10.81 4.62
N ARG A 38 12.40 10.48 4.89
CA ARG A 38 11.37 11.45 5.28
C ARG A 38 10.98 11.18 6.71
N GLU A 39 11.43 12.05 7.60
CA GLU A 39 10.86 12.17 8.93
C GLU A 39 9.52 12.92 8.83
N GLY A 40 8.49 12.22 8.36
CA GLY A 40 7.13 12.74 8.38
C GLY A 40 6.59 12.82 9.81
N ASP A 41 5.67 13.76 10.03
CA ASP A 41 4.86 13.83 11.25
C ASP A 41 4.29 12.44 11.61
N VAL A 42 4.53 12.02 12.85
CA VAL A 42 4.12 10.70 13.37
C VAL A 42 2.61 10.57 13.30
N VAL A 43 1.86 11.65 13.56
CA VAL A 43 0.38 11.61 13.55
C VAL A 43 -0.13 11.32 12.14
N SER A 44 0.39 12.05 11.15
CA SER A 44 0.09 11.80 9.73
C SER A 44 0.41 10.37 9.31
N ARG A 45 1.49 9.79 9.85
CA ARG A 45 1.86 8.40 9.55
C ARG A 45 0.90 7.39 10.12
N ILE A 46 0.50 7.56 11.38
CA ILE A 46 -0.48 6.70 12.05
C ILE A 46 -1.83 6.78 11.32
N MET A 47 -2.27 7.98 10.95
CA MET A 47 -3.53 8.20 10.23
C MET A 47 -3.59 7.49 8.88
N LEU A 48 -2.49 7.47 8.13
CA LEU A 48 -2.44 6.76 6.86
C LEU A 48 -2.34 5.24 7.06
N ALA A 49 -1.59 4.79 8.06
CA ALA A 49 -1.46 3.36 8.36
C ALA A 49 -2.77 2.74 8.85
N SER A 50 -3.53 3.44 9.69
CA SER A 50 -4.83 2.95 10.20
C SER A 50 -5.90 2.82 9.11
N ARG A 51 -5.78 3.56 8.01
CA ARG A 51 -6.71 3.52 6.85
C ARG A 51 -6.26 2.60 5.73
N ALA A 52 -5.02 2.10 5.77
CA ALA A 52 -4.46 1.34 4.66
C ALA A 52 -5.20 0.01 4.44
N LEU A 53 -5.55 -0.70 5.51
CA LEU A 53 -6.27 -1.97 5.41
C LEU A 53 -7.66 -1.79 4.79
N SER A 54 -8.46 -0.85 5.30
CA SER A 54 -9.83 -0.66 4.80
C SER A 54 -9.85 -0.24 3.33
N ILE A 55 -8.87 0.56 2.89
CA ILE A 55 -8.72 0.92 1.48
C ILE A 55 -8.29 -0.30 0.65
N ALA A 56 -7.38 -1.13 1.16
CA ALA A 56 -6.97 -2.36 0.46
C ALA A 56 -8.15 -3.34 0.28
N GLU A 57 -8.97 -3.52 1.31
CA GLU A 57 -10.20 -4.33 1.25
C GLU A 57 -11.18 -3.78 0.22
N ALA A 58 -11.41 -2.46 0.22
CA ALA A 58 -12.33 -1.85 -0.73
C ALA A 58 -11.82 -1.98 -2.17
N ILE A 59 -10.51 -1.79 -2.42
CA ILE A 59 -9.91 -2.01 -3.73
C ILE A 59 -10.09 -3.47 -4.17
N GLU A 60 -9.79 -4.45 -3.30
CA GLU A 60 -9.97 -5.88 -3.61
C GLU A 60 -11.41 -6.19 -4.04
N VAL A 61 -12.41 -5.66 -3.31
CA VAL A 61 -13.83 -5.84 -3.61
C VAL A 61 -14.26 -5.16 -4.91
N GLU A 62 -13.87 -3.91 -5.13
CA GLU A 62 -14.28 -3.11 -6.30
C GLU A 62 -13.72 -3.64 -7.63
N THR A 63 -12.52 -4.19 -7.58
CA THR A 63 -11.75 -4.53 -8.79
C THR A 63 -11.65 -6.02 -9.04
N GLY A 64 -11.91 -6.84 -8.02
CA GLY A 64 -11.53 -8.25 -8.03
C GLY A 64 -10.01 -8.44 -8.22
N LEU A 65 -9.21 -7.41 -7.95
CA LEU A 65 -7.78 -7.41 -8.21
C LEU A 65 -7.04 -8.21 -7.15
N THR A 66 -7.03 -9.53 -7.33
CA THR A 66 -5.99 -10.37 -6.75
C THR A 66 -4.69 -10.08 -7.48
N LEU A 67 -3.73 -9.44 -6.77
CA LEU A 67 -2.36 -9.34 -7.27
C LEU A 67 -1.89 -10.74 -7.66
N ASN A 68 -1.44 -10.94 -8.90
CA ASN A 68 -0.76 -12.17 -9.31
C ASN A 68 0.76 -11.95 -9.25
N GLY A 69 1.55 -13.02 -9.34
CA GLY A 69 3.01 -12.94 -9.21
C GLY A 69 3.66 -11.95 -10.17
N SER A 70 3.17 -11.85 -11.41
CA SER A 70 3.64 -10.88 -12.40
C SER A 70 3.27 -9.43 -12.06
N ALA A 71 2.05 -9.19 -11.57
CA ALA A 71 1.62 -7.87 -11.14
C ALA A 71 2.46 -7.41 -9.94
N LEU A 72 2.68 -8.29 -8.96
CA LEU A 72 3.50 -8.00 -7.79
C LEU A 72 4.96 -7.68 -8.15
N ALA A 73 5.54 -8.44 -9.08
CA ALA A 73 6.89 -8.18 -9.57
C ALA A 73 7.02 -6.83 -10.29
N SER A 74 5.95 -6.35 -10.94
CA SER A 74 5.93 -5.05 -11.61
C SER A 74 5.75 -3.85 -10.67
N ILE A 75 5.34 -4.09 -9.41
CA ILE A 75 5.00 -3.01 -8.49
C ILE A 75 6.23 -2.40 -7.84
N PHE A 76 7.31 -3.18 -7.71
CA PHE A 76 8.54 -2.74 -7.06
C PHE A 76 9.68 -2.62 -8.08
N ASP A 77 10.44 -1.53 -7.99
CA ASP A 77 11.70 -1.39 -8.70
C ASP A 77 12.80 -2.27 -8.06
N SER A 78 13.98 -2.27 -8.67
CA SER A 78 15.16 -3.01 -8.16
C SER A 78 15.62 -2.56 -6.77
N ASN A 79 15.15 -1.42 -6.27
CA ASN A 79 15.44 -0.87 -4.95
C ASN A 79 14.27 -1.07 -3.96
N LEU A 80 13.28 -1.92 -4.29
CA LEU A 80 12.08 -2.16 -3.49
C LEU A 80 11.23 -0.90 -3.27
N ARG A 81 11.34 0.10 -4.15
CA ARG A 81 10.46 1.27 -4.17
C ARG A 81 9.31 1.02 -5.12
N LEU A 82 8.21 1.74 -4.93
CA LEU A 82 7.08 1.67 -5.86
C LEU A 82 7.52 2.11 -7.26
N ASP A 83 7.37 1.23 -8.24
CA ASP A 83 7.61 1.51 -9.65
C ASP A 83 6.36 2.14 -10.28
N PHE A 84 6.39 3.45 -10.48
CA PHE A 84 5.30 4.21 -11.11
C PHE A 84 5.26 4.08 -12.64
N SER A 85 6.23 3.39 -13.27
CA SER A 85 6.10 3.01 -14.68
C SER A 85 5.02 1.93 -14.86
N SER A 86 4.83 1.07 -13.84
CA SER A 86 3.77 0.06 -13.81
C SER A 86 2.37 0.69 -13.77
N VAL A 87 1.51 0.20 -14.66
CA VAL A 87 0.09 0.58 -14.71
C VAL A 87 -0.61 0.18 -13.40
N VAL A 88 -0.24 -0.96 -12.82
CA VAL A 88 -0.84 -1.45 -11.57
C VAL A 88 -0.53 -0.51 -10.41
N THR A 89 0.75 -0.09 -10.28
CA THR A 89 1.14 0.87 -9.24
C THR A 89 0.39 2.18 -9.37
N ARG A 90 0.21 2.69 -10.60
CA ARG A 90 -0.53 3.93 -10.86
C ARG A 90 -2.02 3.80 -10.55
N ASP A 91 -2.67 2.71 -10.96
CA ASP A 91 -4.08 2.47 -10.65
C ASP A 91 -4.33 2.43 -9.13
N ILE A 92 -3.49 1.71 -8.39
CA ILE A 92 -3.60 1.67 -6.91
C ILE A 92 -3.31 3.04 -6.30
N TYR A 93 -2.35 3.79 -6.85
CA TYR A 93 -2.06 5.16 -6.41
C TYR A 93 -3.27 6.08 -6.62
N ASP A 94 -3.88 6.08 -7.80
CA ASP A 94 -5.01 6.93 -8.15
C ASP A 94 -6.23 6.62 -7.26
N ARG A 95 -6.48 5.33 -6.97
CA ARG A 95 -7.51 4.91 -6.01
C ARG A 95 -7.21 5.41 -4.61
N CYS A 96 -5.99 5.19 -4.10
CA CYS A 96 -5.58 5.71 -2.79
C CYS A 96 -5.76 7.23 -2.70
N HIS A 97 -5.45 7.95 -3.78
CA HIS A 97 -5.62 9.39 -3.86
C HIS A 97 -7.10 9.80 -3.85
N ALA A 98 -7.96 9.10 -4.60
CA ALA A 98 -9.40 9.33 -4.58
C ALA A 98 -10.00 9.09 -3.19
N TYR A 99 -9.58 8.02 -2.49
CA TYR A 99 -9.99 7.74 -1.11
C TYR A 99 -9.61 8.87 -0.15
N LEU A 100 -8.41 9.43 -0.30
CA LEU A 100 -7.98 10.57 0.53
C LEU A 100 -8.80 11.83 0.29
N LEU A 101 -9.22 12.07 -0.96
CA LEU A 101 -10.05 13.23 -1.31
C LEU A 101 -11.53 13.07 -0.91
N ALA A 102 -12.02 11.83 -0.87
CA ALA A 102 -13.39 11.52 -0.47
C ALA A 102 -13.62 11.64 1.05
N VAL A 103 -12.58 11.44 1.86
CA VAL A 103 -12.63 11.62 3.31
C VAL A 103 -12.49 13.11 3.65
N LYS A 104 -13.60 13.85 3.62
CA LYS A 104 -13.73 15.18 4.24
C LYS A 104 -14.12 15.08 5.70
#